data_AF-A0A6J4FK44-F1
#
_entry.id   AF-A0A6J4FK44-F1
#
_cell.length_a   1.000
_cell.length_b   1.000
_cell.length_c   1.000
_cell.angle_alpha   90.00
_cell.angle_beta   90.00
_cell.angle_gamma   90.00
#
_symmetry.space_group_name_H-M   'P 1'
#
loop_
_entity.id
_entity.type
_entity.pdbx_description
1 polymer ?
#
loop_
_entity_poly.entity_id
_entity_poly.type
_entity_poly.pdbx_seq_one_letter_code
_entity_poly.pdbx_strand_id
1 'polypeptide(L)'
;MTAFADAIDDLFSDPNMAVTVSYQGSPVRALVRRPDREVEFADIAVHTATAVFEIRRRDVPEPQAGDVIIHDGDSFVVQGEPRLDAERLVWTITVRPT
;
A
#
# COMPACT_ATOMS: atom_id res chain seq x y z
N MET A 1 20.11 12.01 8.37
CA MET A 1 19.02 11.74 9.33
C MET A 1 18.27 13.04 9.51
N THR A 2 17.02 13.11 9.06
CA THR A 2 16.16 14.27 9.25
C THR A 2 15.04 13.87 10.21
N ALA A 3 14.59 14.80 11.06
CA ALA A 3 13.54 14.50 12.03
C ALA A 3 12.26 13.96 11.38
N PHE A 4 11.97 14.35 10.13
CA PHE A 4 10.83 13.84 9.38
C PHE A 4 11.01 12.37 8.96
N ALA A 5 12.22 11.97 8.54
CA ALA A 5 12.49 10.56 8.21
C ALA A 5 12.36 9.66 9.44
N ASP A 6 12.83 10.13 10.59
CA ASP A 6 12.73 9.38 11.85
C ASP A 6 11.26 9.22 12.27
N ALA A 7 10.44 10.26 12.14
CA ALA A 7 9.01 10.18 12.42
C ALA A 7 8.26 9.22 11.47
N ILE A 8 8.61 9.19 10.19
CA ILE A 8 8.06 8.21 9.23
C ILE A 8 8.51 6.79 9.60
N ASP A 9 9.74 6.62 10.06
CA ASP A 9 10.21 5.31 10.51
C ASP A 9 9.46 4.80 11.74
N ASP A 10 9.17 5.67 12.70
CA ASP A 10 8.36 5.37 13.87
C ASP A 10 6.93 4.98 13.45
N LEU A 11 6.31 5.76 12.56
CA LEU A 11 4.96 5.50 12.01
C LEU A 11 4.84 4.09 11.42
N PHE A 12 5.80 3.69 10.57
CA PHE A 12 5.78 2.36 9.94
C PHE A 12 6.20 1.23 10.87
N SER A 13 6.83 1.56 12.00
CA SER A 13 7.19 0.59 13.04
C SER A 13 6.03 0.30 14.01
N ASP A 14 5.05 1.21 14.10
CA ASP A 14 3.85 0.99 14.91
C ASP A 14 2.96 -0.13 14.32
N PRO A 15 2.72 -1.24 15.05
CA PRO A 15 1.90 -2.35 14.58
C PRO A 15 0.40 -2.02 14.46
N ASN A 16 -0.08 -0.95 15.08
CA ASN A 16 -1.46 -0.49 14.96
C ASN A 16 -1.69 0.39 13.72
N MET A 17 -0.61 0.92 13.14
CA MET A 17 -0.69 1.83 11.98
C MET A 17 -0.28 1.13 10.68
N ALA A 18 0.83 0.39 10.71
CA ALA A 18 1.33 -0.36 9.56
C ALA A 18 1.12 -1.86 9.72
N VAL A 19 0.85 -2.52 8.62
CA VAL A 19 0.73 -3.98 8.51
C VAL A 19 1.87 -4.53 7.65
N THR A 20 2.12 -5.82 7.77
CA THR A 20 3.08 -6.52 6.91
C THR A 20 2.35 -7.03 5.68
N VAL A 21 2.84 -6.66 4.50
CA VAL A 21 2.35 -7.13 3.19
C VAL A 21 3.49 -7.82 2.46
N SER A 22 3.18 -8.67 1.49
CA SER A 22 4.19 -9.24 0.60
C SER A 22 4.24 -8.44 -0.70
N TYR A 23 5.35 -7.78 -0.96
CA TYR A 23 5.64 -7.07 -2.20
C TYR A 23 6.55 -7.93 -3.07
N GLN A 24 6.08 -8.40 -4.22
CA GLN A 24 6.84 -9.30 -5.10
C GLN A 24 7.47 -10.50 -4.35
N GLY A 25 6.77 -11.03 -3.34
CA GLY A 25 7.24 -12.14 -2.50
C GLY A 25 8.09 -11.73 -1.29
N SER A 26 8.45 -10.45 -1.14
CA SER A 26 9.24 -9.94 -0.01
C SER A 26 8.36 -9.23 1.02
N PRO A 27 8.52 -9.52 2.33
CA PRO A 27 7.73 -8.86 3.36
C PRO A 27 8.16 -7.40 3.54
N VAL A 28 7.20 -6.48 3.47
CA VAL A 28 7.41 -5.03 3.68
C VAL A 28 6.31 -4.44 4.57
N ARG A 29 6.59 -3.30 5.20
CA ARG A 29 5.61 -2.58 6.03
C ARG A 29 4.82 -1.61 5.15
N ALA A 30 3.50 -1.63 5.25
CA ALA A 30 2.62 -0.76 4.49
C ALA A 30 1.53 -0.15 5.38
N LEU A 31 1.19 1.11 5.12
CA LEU A 31 -0.09 1.66 5.57
C LEU A 31 -1.13 1.31 4.50
N VAL A 32 -2.23 0.70 4.90
CA VAL A 32 -3.26 0.22 3.99
C VAL A 32 -4.48 1.11 4.12
N ARG A 33 -4.79 1.85 3.06
CA ARG A 33 -5.99 2.67 2.96
C ARG A 33 -6.96 1.97 2.01
N ARG A 34 -7.82 1.11 2.56
CA ARG A 34 -8.98 0.58 1.84
C ARG A 34 -10.21 1.46 2.16
N PRO A 35 -11.10 1.75 1.21
CA PRO A 35 -12.44 2.18 1.59
C PRO A 35 -13.02 1.06 2.45
N ASP A 36 -13.47 1.40 3.65
CA ASP A 36 -13.97 0.45 4.63
C ASP A 36 -14.93 -0.55 3.98
N ARG A 37 -14.60 -1.84 4.16
CA ARG A 37 -15.47 -3.02 4.13
C ARG A 37 -16.77 -2.88 3.33
N GLU A 38 -16.86 -3.60 2.21
CA GLU A 38 -18.12 -3.81 1.48
C GLU A 38 -19.27 -4.15 2.43
N VAL A 39 -20.26 -3.27 2.52
CA VAL A 39 -21.59 -3.63 2.97
C VAL A 39 -22.34 -4.05 1.72
N GLU A 40 -22.48 -5.36 1.48
CA GLU A 40 -23.33 -5.89 0.41
C GLU A 40 -24.78 -5.44 0.64
N PHE A 41 -25.33 -4.67 -0.30
CA PHE A 41 -26.77 -4.42 -0.42
C PHE A 41 -27.20 -4.59 -1.88
N ALA A 42 -27.87 -5.72 -2.15
CA ALA A 42 -28.60 -6.07 -3.37
C ALA A 42 -27.79 -6.23 -4.68
N ASP A 43 -28.34 -7.01 -5.62
CA ASP A 43 -27.73 -7.71 -6.77
C ASP A 43 -27.00 -6.90 -7.86
N ILE A 44 -26.50 -5.69 -7.57
CA ILE A 44 -25.61 -4.96 -8.49
C ILE A 44 -24.53 -4.24 -7.68
N ALA A 45 -23.41 -4.93 -7.48
CA ALA A 45 -22.22 -4.39 -6.84
C ALA A 45 -21.15 -4.12 -7.93
N VAL A 46 -21.15 -2.91 -8.51
CA VAL A 46 -20.03 -2.46 -9.36
C VAL A 46 -18.97 -1.88 -8.43
N HIS A 47 -18.06 -2.74 -7.95
CA HIS A 47 -16.97 -2.34 -7.07
C HIS A 47 -15.69 -2.12 -7.87
N THR A 48 -15.33 -0.85 -8.09
CA THR A 48 -13.95 -0.44 -8.33
C THR A 48 -13.34 -0.01 -7.00
N ALA A 49 -13.16 -0.97 -6.08
CA ALA A 49 -12.45 -0.72 -4.84
C ALA A 49 -10.95 -0.57 -5.16
N THR A 50 -10.54 0.64 -5.50
CA THR A 50 -9.12 0.99 -5.64
C THR A 50 -8.52 1.08 -4.24
N ALA A 51 -7.80 0.04 -3.81
CA ALA A 51 -7.03 0.09 -2.58
C ALA A 51 -5.76 0.91 -2.79
N VAL A 52 -5.33 1.63 -1.75
CA VAL A 52 -4.08 2.38 -1.74
C VAL A 52 -3.15 1.82 -0.69
N PHE A 53 -1.93 1.50 -1.09
CA PHE A 53 -0.85 1.08 -0.22
C PHE A 53 0.19 2.18 -0.14
N GLU A 54 0.58 2.54 1.07
CA GLU A 54 1.72 3.41 1.29
C GLU A 54 2.90 2.60 1.79
N ILE A 55 4.01 2.64 1.04
CA ILE A 55 5.20 1.83 1.32
C ILE A 55 6.41 2.76 1.36
N ARG A 56 7.30 2.57 2.33
CA ARG A 56 8.54 3.36 2.39
C ARG A 56 9.41 3.06 1.18
N ARG A 57 9.96 4.12 0.58
CA ARG A 57 10.90 4.02 -0.53
C ARG A 57 12.15 3.21 -0.18
N ARG A 58 12.56 3.19 1.09
CA ARG A 58 13.72 2.38 1.52
C ARG A 58 13.44 0.88 1.48
N ASP A 59 12.18 0.49 1.72
CA ASP A 59 11.76 -0.91 1.74
C ASP A 59 11.52 -1.38 0.28
N VAL A 60 11.00 -0.49 -0.57
CA VAL A 60 10.81 -0.70 -2.01
C VAL A 60 11.38 0.48 -2.81
N PRO A 61 12.62 0.38 -3.34
CA PRO A 61 13.30 1.50 -4.00
C PRO A 61 12.62 2.03 -5.26
N GLU A 62 12.08 1.13 -6.07
CA GLU A 62 11.57 1.45 -7.41
C GLU A 62 10.35 0.55 -7.76
N PRO A 63 9.17 0.85 -7.20
CA PRO A 63 7.96 0.11 -7.53
C PRO A 63 7.48 0.43 -8.94
N GLN A 64 6.89 -0.56 -9.62
CA GLN A 64 6.44 -0.44 -11.01
C GLN A 64 4.98 -0.85 -11.19
N ALA A 65 4.35 -0.30 -12.23
CA ALA A 65 3.04 -0.76 -12.68
C ALA A 65 3.13 -2.24 -13.07
N GLY A 66 2.18 -3.05 -12.60
CA GLY A 66 2.19 -4.50 -12.81
C GLY A 66 2.85 -5.32 -11.70
N ASP A 67 3.54 -4.68 -10.75
CA ASP A 67 4.03 -5.39 -9.55
C ASP A 67 2.88 -5.95 -8.70
N VAL A 68 3.14 -7.04 -7.98
CA VAL A 68 2.16 -7.75 -7.18
C VAL A 68 2.34 -7.46 -5.70
N ILE A 69 1.23 -7.16 -5.03
CA ILE A 69 1.14 -6.99 -3.57
C ILE A 69 0.13 -8.00 -3.04
N ILE A 70 0.52 -8.79 -2.03
CA ILE A 70 -0.37 -9.72 -1.33
C ILE A 70 -0.58 -9.20 0.09
N HIS A 71 -1.84 -9.08 0.49
CA HIS A 71 -2.24 -8.66 1.83
C HIS A 71 -3.50 -9.41 2.26
N ASP A 72 -3.45 -10.05 3.44
CA ASP A 72 -4.56 -10.83 4.01
C ASP A 72 -5.08 -11.96 3.12
N GLY A 73 -4.22 -12.50 2.25
CA GLY A 73 -4.56 -13.57 1.30
C GLY A 73 -5.08 -13.06 -0.05
N ASP A 74 -5.41 -11.78 -0.16
CA ASP A 74 -5.82 -11.14 -1.41
C ASP A 74 -4.60 -10.73 -2.24
N SER A 75 -4.68 -10.90 -3.57
CA SER A 75 -3.64 -10.48 -4.52
C SER A 75 -4.06 -9.22 -5.27
N PHE A 76 -3.18 -8.22 -5.26
CA PHE A 76 -3.38 -6.95 -5.95
C PHE A 76 -2.26 -6.69 -6.94
N VAL A 77 -2.61 -6.00 -8.03
CA VAL A 77 -1.65 -5.52 -9.03
C VAL A 77 -1.54 -4.00 -8.94
N VAL A 78 -0.32 -3.49 -8.90
CA VAL A 78 -0.03 -2.05 -8.97
C VAL A 78 -0.57 -1.47 -10.27
N GLN A 79 -1.40 -0.45 -10.15
CA GLN A 79 -2.05 0.23 -11.25
C GLN A 79 -1.45 1.63 -11.45
N GLY A 80 -0.98 1.89 -12.66
CA GLY A 80 -0.34 3.16 -13.01
C GLY A 80 1.01 3.34 -12.32
N GLU A 81 1.58 4.54 -12.45
CA GLU A 81 2.88 4.87 -11.86
C GLU A 81 2.74 5.17 -10.35
N PRO A 82 3.52 4.49 -9.49
CA PRO A 82 3.64 4.85 -8.09
C PRO A 82 4.09 6.30 -7.90
N ARG A 83 3.51 6.97 -6.91
CA ARG A 83 3.77 8.39 -6.66
C ARG A 83 4.57 8.57 -5.38
N LEU A 84 5.69 9.27 -5.45
CA LEU A 84 6.40 9.71 -4.25
C LEU A 84 5.64 10.86 -3.57
N ASP A 85 5.67 10.86 -2.25
CA ASP A 85 5.32 12.02 -1.44
C ASP A 85 6.31 13.18 -1.64
N ALA A 86 5.99 14.34 -1.07
CA ALA A 86 6.79 15.56 -1.21
C ALA A 86 8.23 15.37 -0.69
N GLU A 87 8.39 14.62 0.39
CA GLU A 87 9.69 14.36 1.03
C GLU A 87 10.45 13.18 0.39
N ARG A 88 9.84 12.52 -0.60
CA ARG A 88 10.40 11.38 -1.35
C ARG A 88 10.78 10.20 -0.45
N LEU A 89 10.02 9.97 0.61
CA LEU A 89 10.21 8.91 1.59
C LEU A 89 9.19 7.78 1.45
N VAL A 90 7.98 8.10 0.94
CA VAL A 90 6.86 7.16 0.88
C VAL A 90 6.29 7.12 -0.52
N TRP A 91 6.08 5.92 -1.03
CA TRP A 91 5.32 5.66 -2.24
C TRP A 91 3.84 5.56 -1.90
N THR A 92 3.00 6.29 -2.61
CA THR A 92 1.57 6.02 -2.74
C THR A 92 1.37 5.10 -3.94
N ILE A 93 0.87 3.90 -3.69
CA ILE A 93 0.67 2.83 -4.66
C ILE A 93 -0.82 2.54 -4.77
N THR A 94 -1.37 2.90 -5.92
CA THR A 94 -2.75 2.55 -6.30
C THR A 94 -2.76 1.13 -6.82
N VAL A 95 -3.67 0.29 -6.35
CA VAL A 95 -3.78 -1.10 -6.81
C VAL A 95 -5.19 -1.48 -7.21
N ARG A 96 -5.30 -2.57 -7.97
CA ARG A 96 -6.56 -3.25 -8.27
C ARG A 96 -6.46 -4.73 -7.89
N PRO A 97 -7.59 -5.40 -7.57
CA PRO A 97 -7.62 -6.85 -7.46
C PRO A 97 -7.11 -7.53 -8.75
N THR A 98 -6.43 -8.67 -8.58
CA THR A 98 -5.94 -9.50 -9.70
C THR A 98 -7.07 -10.31 -10.30
#